data_AF-A0A946ZQ11-F1
#
_entry.id   AF-A0A946ZQ11-F1
#
_cell.length_a   1.000
_cell.length_b   1.000
_cell.length_c   1.000
_cell.angle_alpha   90.00
_cell.angle_beta   90.00
_cell.angle_gamma   90.00
#
_symmetry.space_group_name_H-M   'P 1'
#
loop_
_entity.id
_entity.type
_entity.pdbx_description
1 polymer ?
#
loop_
_entity_poly.entity_id
_entity_poly.type
_entity_poly.pdbx_seq_one_letter_code
_entity_poly.pdbx_strand_id
1 'polypeptide(L)'
;MLKEERKQLILNEVDLHNRVLLTDLSEKLEVSVDTVRRDVKELDAGSKLRKVHGGAISLGYTHTSIRSSNVYALNEKIAIAEKAMDILRNGDVIFIDGGTTCLEMARMIPPKLKLTCFTFSLPVALQLAALPNVDLIFIGGRISRESMISHGAYTIQRLAEVRFDYSFIGTGYVDSLHGLTEFDWDVVQLKKAVIRASKKTILLCIS
;
A
#
# COMPACT_ATOMS: atom_id res chain seq x y z
N MET A 1 -24.20 -11.41 -14.99
CA MET A 1 -23.44 -10.14 -14.94
C MET A 1 -22.88 -9.80 -16.32
N LEU A 2 -23.03 -8.55 -16.77
CA LEU A 2 -22.50 -8.09 -18.05
C LEU A 2 -20.97 -7.94 -18.00
N LYS A 3 -20.29 -8.03 -19.15
CA LYS A 3 -18.81 -7.98 -19.21
C LYS A 3 -18.24 -6.65 -18.69
N GLU A 4 -18.83 -5.52 -19.06
CA GLU A 4 -18.36 -4.19 -18.63
C GLU A 4 -18.56 -3.97 -17.12
N GLU A 5 -19.72 -4.36 -16.60
CA GLU A 5 -20.00 -4.33 -15.16
C GLU A 5 -18.98 -5.16 -14.37
N ARG A 6 -18.69 -6.39 -14.83
CA ARG A 6 -17.66 -7.25 -14.22
C ARG A 6 -16.28 -6.61 -14.23
N LYS A 7 -15.88 -6.03 -15.36
CA LYS A 7 -14.59 -5.33 -15.49
C LYS A 7 -14.50 -4.14 -14.53
N GLN A 8 -15.58 -3.40 -14.37
CA GLN A 8 -15.61 -2.28 -13.42
C GLN A 8 -15.47 -2.78 -11.98
N LEU A 9 -16.12 -3.88 -11.62
CA LEU A 9 -15.92 -4.51 -10.30
C LEU A 9 -14.47 -4.97 -10.10
N ILE A 10 -13.85 -5.61 -11.10
CA ILE A 10 -12.42 -5.98 -11.03
C ILE A 10 -11.55 -4.75 -10.76
N LEU A 11 -11.78 -3.62 -11.45
CA LEU A 11 -11.01 -2.39 -11.22
C LEU A 11 -11.20 -1.86 -9.79
N ASN A 12 -12.45 -1.83 -9.30
CA ASN A 12 -12.75 -1.39 -7.95
C ASN A 12 -12.02 -2.25 -6.90
N GLU A 13 -12.04 -3.58 -7.06
CA GLU A 13 -11.35 -4.52 -6.16
C GLU A 13 -9.83 -4.32 -6.18
N VAL A 14 -9.26 -4.16 -7.38
CA VAL A 14 -7.83 -3.92 -7.57
C VAL A 14 -7.40 -2.61 -6.93
N ASP A 15 -8.21 -1.55 -7.04
CA ASP A 15 -7.89 -0.24 -6.47
C ASP A 15 -8.19 -0.15 -4.96
N LEU A 16 -9.13 -0.95 -4.47
CA LEU A 16 -9.43 -1.14 -3.04
C LEU A 16 -8.28 -1.83 -2.33
N HIS A 17 -7.86 -2.99 -2.82
CA HIS A 17 -6.87 -3.84 -2.16
C HIS A 17 -5.43 -3.56 -2.62
N ASN A 18 -5.22 -2.65 -3.58
CA ASN A 18 -3.97 -2.37 -4.33
C ASN A 18 -3.44 -3.57 -5.14
N ARG A 19 -3.67 -4.80 -4.67
CA ARG A 19 -3.35 -6.06 -5.34
C ARG A 19 -4.37 -7.12 -4.94
N VAL A 20 -4.82 -7.89 -5.92
CA VAL A 20 -5.83 -8.95 -5.73
C VAL A 20 -5.40 -10.22 -6.45
N LEU A 21 -5.83 -11.38 -5.94
CA LEU A 21 -5.67 -12.67 -6.59
C LEU A 21 -6.81 -12.92 -7.59
N LEU A 22 -6.49 -13.64 -8.66
CA LEU A 22 -7.52 -14.03 -9.64
C LEU A 22 -8.55 -15.01 -9.04
N THR A 23 -8.14 -15.81 -8.04
CA THR A 23 -9.02 -16.74 -7.30
C THR A 23 -10.05 -15.97 -6.48
N ASP A 24 -9.63 -14.96 -5.74
CA ASP A 24 -10.52 -14.16 -4.89
C ASP A 24 -11.54 -13.40 -5.74
N LEU A 25 -11.09 -12.83 -6.87
CA LEU A 25 -11.98 -12.21 -7.86
C LEU A 25 -12.95 -13.22 -8.45
N SER A 26 -12.50 -14.45 -8.72
CA SER A 26 -13.34 -15.53 -9.29
C SER A 26 -14.45 -15.92 -8.34
N GLU A 27 -14.14 -16.08 -7.05
CA GLU A 27 -15.11 -16.38 -5.99
C GLU A 27 -16.09 -15.21 -5.81
N LYS A 28 -15.58 -13.98 -5.67
CA LYS A 28 -16.41 -12.78 -5.44
C LYS A 28 -17.35 -12.44 -6.61
N LEU A 29 -16.92 -12.72 -7.84
CA LEU A 29 -17.69 -12.45 -9.05
C LEU A 29 -18.54 -13.65 -9.52
N GLU A 30 -18.44 -14.79 -8.82
CA GLU A 30 -19.12 -16.05 -9.16
C GLU A 30 -18.88 -16.49 -10.62
N VAL A 31 -17.65 -16.36 -11.10
CA VAL A 31 -17.24 -16.78 -12.46
C VAL A 31 -15.99 -17.64 -12.40
N SER A 32 -15.63 -18.33 -13.48
CA SER A 32 -14.38 -19.10 -13.51
C SER A 32 -13.12 -18.22 -13.50
N VAL A 33 -12.04 -18.72 -12.92
CA VAL A 33 -10.72 -18.05 -12.92
C VAL A 33 -10.26 -17.72 -14.33
N ASP A 34 -10.57 -18.57 -15.32
CA ASP A 34 -10.26 -18.30 -16.73
C ASP A 34 -11.01 -17.09 -17.30
N THR A 35 -12.25 -16.86 -16.84
CA THR A 35 -13.04 -15.67 -17.22
C THR A 35 -12.39 -14.41 -16.64
N VAL A 36 -12.07 -14.41 -15.35
CA VAL A 36 -11.36 -13.29 -14.70
C VAL A 36 -10.03 -13.03 -15.37
N ARG A 37 -9.26 -14.09 -15.68
CA ARG A 37 -7.96 -13.98 -16.35
C ARG A 37 -8.06 -13.29 -17.71
N ARG A 38 -9.11 -13.57 -18.49
CA ARG A 38 -9.37 -12.89 -19.77
C ARG A 38 -9.70 -11.41 -19.56
N ASP A 39 -10.58 -11.10 -18.63
CA ASP A 39 -10.96 -9.71 -18.36
C ASP A 39 -9.79 -8.87 -17.80
N VAL A 40 -9.01 -9.43 -16.87
CA VAL A 40 -7.77 -8.80 -16.36
C VAL A 40 -6.77 -8.57 -17.49
N LYS A 41 -6.60 -9.52 -18.42
CA LYS A 41 -5.71 -9.34 -19.57
C LYS A 41 -6.17 -8.20 -20.48
N GLU A 42 -7.48 -8.06 -20.69
CA GLU A 42 -8.03 -6.94 -21.48
C GLU A 42 -7.86 -5.59 -20.76
N LEU A 43 -8.06 -5.55 -19.44
CA LEU A 43 -7.87 -4.34 -18.63
C LEU A 43 -6.40 -3.91 -18.55
N ASP A 44 -5.47 -4.87 -18.45
CA ASP A 44 -4.02 -4.67 -18.50
C ASP A 44 -3.58 -4.12 -19.87
N ALA A 45 -4.07 -4.71 -20.96
CA ALA A 45 -3.82 -4.19 -22.32
C ALA A 45 -4.37 -2.76 -22.51
N GLY A 46 -5.49 -2.44 -21.85
CA GLY A 46 -6.05 -1.10 -21.81
C GLY A 46 -5.39 -0.14 -20.82
N SER A 47 -4.30 -0.55 -20.14
CA SER A 47 -3.61 0.24 -19.12
C SER A 47 -4.55 0.80 -18.05
N LYS A 48 -5.51 -0.03 -17.60
CA LYS A 48 -6.42 0.31 -16.48
C LYS A 48 -5.97 -0.31 -15.15
N LEU A 49 -5.26 -1.43 -15.21
CA LEU A 49 -4.59 -2.11 -14.10
C LEU A 49 -3.28 -2.71 -14.64
N ARG A 50 -2.46 -3.32 -13.78
CA ARG A 50 -1.33 -4.15 -14.24
C ARG A 50 -1.52 -5.61 -13.84
N LYS A 51 -1.38 -6.53 -14.80
CA LYS A 51 -1.42 -7.98 -14.52
C LYS A 51 -0.10 -8.44 -13.93
N VAL A 52 -0.15 -9.22 -12.86
CA VAL A 52 1.02 -9.85 -12.23
C VAL A 52 0.85 -11.38 -12.21
N HIS A 53 1.85 -12.10 -11.71
CA HIS A 53 1.72 -13.55 -11.54
C HIS A 53 0.62 -13.84 -10.52
N GLY A 54 -0.41 -14.59 -10.93
CA GLY A 54 -1.53 -15.01 -10.06
C GLY A 54 -2.57 -13.92 -9.73
N GLY A 55 -2.42 -12.68 -10.22
CA GLY A 55 -3.26 -11.58 -9.78
C GLY A 55 -3.19 -10.31 -10.65
N ALA A 56 -3.70 -9.21 -10.09
CA ALA A 56 -3.67 -7.88 -10.68
C ALA A 56 -3.34 -6.82 -9.62
N ILE A 57 -2.70 -5.74 -10.02
CA ILE A 57 -2.36 -4.58 -9.16
C ILE A 57 -2.91 -3.29 -9.73
N SER A 58 -3.22 -2.35 -8.84
CA SER A 58 -3.65 -1.01 -9.19
C SER A 58 -2.49 -0.22 -9.79
N LEU A 59 -2.80 0.63 -10.77
CA LEU A 59 -1.81 1.54 -11.32
C LEU A 59 -1.35 2.58 -10.30
N GLY A 60 -2.21 2.96 -9.35
CA GLY A 60 -1.86 3.87 -8.24
C GLY A 60 -0.81 3.28 -7.29
N TYR A 61 -0.63 1.96 -7.31
CA TYR A 61 0.45 1.26 -6.59
C TYR A 61 1.78 1.30 -7.36
N THR A 62 1.74 1.42 -8.70
CA THR A 62 2.91 1.41 -9.60
C THR A 62 3.43 2.80 -9.99
N HIS A 63 2.58 3.84 -10.04
CA HIS A 63 2.92 5.13 -10.63
C HIS A 63 3.36 6.18 -9.59
N THR A 64 4.56 6.73 -9.80
CA THR A 64 5.13 7.87 -9.06
C THR A 64 4.72 9.24 -9.63
N SER A 65 3.99 9.29 -10.75
CA SER A 65 3.61 10.54 -11.41
C SER A 65 2.26 11.05 -10.92
N ILE A 66 2.31 12.18 -10.20
CA ILE A 66 1.36 13.31 -10.23
C ILE A 66 -0.10 12.90 -10.46
N ARG A 67 -0.90 12.94 -9.38
CA ARG A 67 -2.38 12.88 -9.41
C ARG A 67 -2.91 11.94 -10.49
N SER A 68 -2.88 10.63 -10.23
CA SER A 68 -3.90 9.80 -10.88
C SER A 68 -5.25 10.40 -10.46
N SER A 69 -5.95 11.03 -11.39
CA SER A 69 -7.21 11.73 -11.13
C SER A 69 -8.31 10.80 -10.59
N ASN A 70 -8.06 9.48 -10.57
CA ASN A 70 -8.94 8.45 -10.06
C ASN A 70 -8.23 7.59 -9.00
N VAL A 71 -7.89 8.15 -7.84
CA VAL A 71 -7.60 7.31 -6.66
C VAL A 71 -8.95 6.78 -6.16
N TYR A 72 -9.16 5.47 -6.23
CA TYR A 72 -10.38 4.84 -5.69
C TYR A 72 -10.53 5.14 -4.20
N ALA A 73 -11.76 5.41 -3.78
CA ALA A 73 -12.13 5.73 -2.39
C ALA A 73 -11.24 6.83 -1.78
N LEU A 74 -10.92 7.86 -2.57
CA LEU A 74 -10.01 8.93 -2.14
C LEU A 74 -10.51 9.63 -0.87
N ASN A 75 -11.81 9.91 -0.78
CA ASN A 75 -12.37 10.61 0.38
C ASN A 75 -12.24 9.76 1.66
N GLU A 76 -12.45 8.45 1.56
CA GLU A 76 -12.28 7.50 2.65
C GLU A 76 -10.80 7.39 3.06
N LYS A 77 -9.88 7.34 2.10
CA LYS A 77 -8.43 7.36 2.35
C LYS A 77 -7.98 8.66 3.00
N ILE A 78 -8.56 9.80 2.59
CA ILE A 78 -8.35 11.11 3.22
C ILE A 78 -8.83 11.08 4.67
N ALA A 79 -10.05 10.62 4.93
CA ALA A 79 -10.60 10.56 6.28
C ALA A 79 -9.79 9.64 7.21
N ILE A 80 -9.25 8.53 6.69
CA ILE A 80 -8.32 7.65 7.42
C ILE A 80 -7.01 8.37 7.71
N ALA A 81 -6.44 9.04 6.71
CA ALA A 81 -5.20 9.81 6.85
C ALA A 81 -5.32 10.94 7.87
N GLU A 82 -6.44 11.67 7.88
CA GLU A 82 -6.74 12.71 8.87
C GLU A 82 -6.73 12.16 10.29
N LYS A 83 -7.43 11.05 10.54
CA LYS A 83 -7.42 10.39 11.87
C LYS A 83 -6.03 9.90 12.27
N ALA A 84 -5.21 9.48 11.32
CA ALA A 84 -3.85 9.05 11.59
C ALA A 84 -2.95 10.22 12.07
N MET A 85 -3.26 11.46 11.66
CA MET A 85 -2.48 12.64 12.08
C MET A 85 -2.59 12.90 13.59
N ASP A 86 -3.73 12.60 14.20
CA ASP A 86 -3.97 12.81 15.65
C ASP A 86 -3.07 11.94 16.54
N ILE A 87 -2.45 10.90 15.97
CA ILE A 87 -1.55 9.99 16.69
C ILE A 87 -0.14 10.57 16.76
N LEU A 88 0.26 11.38 15.79
CA LEU A 88 1.63 11.86 15.63
C LEU A 88 1.98 12.92 16.66
N ARG A 89 3.20 12.83 17.18
CA ARG A 89 3.78 13.79 18.12
C ARG A 89 5.14 14.26 17.64
N ASN A 90 5.51 15.44 18.12
CA ASN A 90 6.78 16.06 17.77
C ASN A 90 7.95 15.21 18.30
N GLY A 91 8.87 14.82 17.42
CA GLY A 91 10.01 13.97 17.74
C GLY A 91 9.76 12.47 17.61
N ASP A 92 8.57 12.04 17.18
CA ASP A 92 8.31 10.62 16.96
C ASP A 92 9.19 10.05 15.84
N VAL A 93 9.60 8.79 16.03
CA VAL A 93 10.24 7.97 15.00
C VAL A 93 9.18 7.06 14.39
N ILE A 94 8.78 7.32 13.14
CA ILE A 94 7.66 6.62 12.51
C ILE A 94 8.07 5.84 11.28
N PHE A 95 7.37 4.75 11.02
CA PHE A 95 7.42 4.04 9.74
C PHE A 95 6.13 4.25 8.95
N ILE A 96 6.24 4.58 7.67
CA ILE A 96 5.10 4.67 6.73
C ILE A 96 5.30 3.66 5.60
N ASP A 97 4.35 2.73 5.48
CA ASP A 97 4.32 1.71 4.43
C ASP A 97 4.05 2.31 3.03
N GLY A 98 4.11 1.50 1.98
CA GLY A 98 3.64 1.85 0.65
C GLY A 98 2.12 1.82 0.51
N GLY A 99 1.66 2.09 -0.71
CA GLY A 99 0.23 2.12 -1.04
C GLY A 99 -0.38 3.52 -1.00
N THR A 100 -1.58 3.62 -1.57
CA THR A 100 -2.23 4.91 -1.82
C THR A 100 -2.69 5.60 -0.53
N THR A 101 -3.23 4.86 0.44
CA THR A 101 -3.64 5.42 1.74
C THR A 101 -2.46 5.99 2.54
N CYS A 102 -1.34 5.28 2.57
CA CYS A 102 -0.11 5.74 3.23
C CYS A 102 0.48 6.96 2.51
N LEU A 103 0.35 7.06 1.19
CA LEU A 103 0.76 8.24 0.43
C LEU A 103 -0.11 9.45 0.75
N GLU A 104 -1.43 9.30 0.88
CA GLU A 104 -2.31 10.40 1.32
C GLU A 104 -1.97 10.83 2.74
N MET A 105 -1.70 9.89 3.65
CA MET A 105 -1.19 10.20 4.99
C MET A 105 0.11 11.03 4.93
N ALA A 106 1.08 10.62 4.12
CA ALA A 106 2.35 11.35 3.98
C ALA A 106 2.17 12.79 3.43
N ARG A 107 1.16 13.02 2.59
CA ARG A 107 0.80 14.36 2.08
C ARG A 107 0.20 15.27 3.15
N MET A 108 -0.42 14.70 4.18
CA MET A 108 -1.12 15.45 5.22
C MET A 108 -0.25 15.78 6.43
N ILE A 109 0.97 15.24 6.49
CA ILE A 109 1.89 15.53 7.59
C ILE A 109 2.12 17.05 7.68
N PRO A 110 1.82 17.68 8.82
CA PRO A 110 1.96 19.12 8.97
C PRO A 110 3.43 19.56 8.77
N PRO A 111 3.72 20.58 7.94
CA PRO A 111 5.09 20.99 7.64
C PRO A 111 5.91 21.42 8.86
N LYS A 112 5.26 21.80 9.97
CA LYS A 112 5.91 22.22 11.24
C LYS A 112 6.24 21.07 12.19
N LEU A 113 5.70 19.88 11.95
CA LEU A 113 5.90 18.73 12.82
C LEU A 113 7.29 18.15 12.55
N LYS A 114 8.09 17.96 13.62
CA LYS A 114 9.40 17.31 13.49
C LYS A 114 9.22 15.81 13.66
N LEU A 115 9.68 15.04 12.68
CA LEU A 115 9.58 13.58 12.68
C LEU A 115 10.86 12.99 12.12
N THR A 116 11.21 11.79 12.58
CA THR A 116 12.13 10.92 11.87
C THR A 116 11.30 9.86 11.16
N CYS A 117 11.22 9.92 9.84
CA CYS A 117 10.37 9.06 9.05
C CYS A 117 11.18 7.98 8.33
N PHE A 118 10.74 6.73 8.46
CA PHE A 118 11.25 5.58 7.74
C PHE A 118 10.22 5.10 6.72
N THR A 119 10.70 4.72 5.54
CA THR A 119 9.87 4.05 4.53
C THR A 119 10.73 3.21 3.60
N PHE A 120 10.17 2.14 3.04
CA PHE A 120 10.75 1.43 1.89
C PHE A 120 10.06 1.80 0.57
N SER A 121 9.07 2.69 0.60
CA SER A 121 8.23 3.06 -0.54
C SER A 121 8.77 4.30 -1.23
N LEU A 122 9.13 4.20 -2.51
CA LEU A 122 9.63 5.35 -3.27
C LEU A 122 8.61 6.48 -3.39
N PRO A 123 7.32 6.24 -3.71
CA PRO A 123 6.31 7.30 -3.74
C PRO A 123 6.20 8.06 -2.42
N VAL A 124 6.21 7.34 -1.30
CA VAL A 124 6.12 7.94 0.04
C VAL A 124 7.41 8.69 0.38
N ALA A 125 8.57 8.13 0.06
CA ALA A 125 9.86 8.80 0.27
C ALA A 125 9.94 10.14 -0.47
N LEU A 126 9.51 10.18 -1.74
CA LEU A 126 9.49 11.42 -2.52
C LEU A 126 8.57 12.48 -1.91
N GLN A 127 7.41 12.07 -1.38
CA GLN A 127 6.48 12.98 -0.71
C GLN A 127 7.08 13.53 0.60
N LEU A 128 7.70 12.66 1.41
CA LEU A 128 8.29 13.04 2.69
C LEU A 128 9.54 13.91 2.52
N ALA A 129 10.33 13.69 1.46
CA ALA A 129 11.54 14.45 1.18
C ALA A 129 11.29 15.94 0.92
N ALA A 130 10.04 16.30 0.57
CA ALA A 130 9.64 17.70 0.39
C ALA A 130 9.31 18.41 1.72
N LEU A 131 9.24 17.70 2.85
CA LEU A 131 8.87 18.26 4.14
C LEU A 131 10.12 18.72 4.92
N PRO A 132 10.24 20.01 5.28
CA PRO A 132 11.48 20.58 5.80
C PRO A 132 11.84 20.12 7.22
N ASN A 133 10.87 19.63 7.99
CA ASN A 133 11.07 19.18 9.37
C ASN A 133 11.05 17.65 9.51
N VAL A 134 11.07 16.92 8.39
CA VAL A 134 11.14 15.46 8.38
C VAL A 134 12.58 15.03 8.09
N ASP A 135 13.17 14.31 9.04
CA ASP A 135 14.41 13.56 8.79
C ASP A 135 14.03 12.21 8.16
N LEU A 136 14.33 12.04 6.88
CA LEU A 136 13.86 10.89 6.09
C LEU A 136 14.95 9.84 5.93
N ILE A 137 14.65 8.61 6.35
CA ILE A 137 15.48 7.44 6.12
C ILE A 137 14.74 6.47 5.18
N PHE A 138 15.28 6.32 3.97
CA PHE A 138 14.78 5.32 3.03
C PHE A 138 15.45 3.97 3.26
N ILE A 139 14.67 2.93 3.55
CA ILE A 139 15.16 1.56 3.65
C ILE A 139 15.27 0.97 2.25
N GLY A 140 16.50 0.94 1.73
CA GLY A 140 16.83 0.41 0.41
C GLY A 140 16.78 -1.12 0.30
N GLY A 141 17.06 -1.61 -0.91
CA GLY A 141 17.04 -3.03 -1.27
C GLY A 141 16.78 -3.21 -2.76
N ARG A 142 16.30 -4.39 -3.14
CA ARG A 142 15.79 -4.60 -4.50
C ARG A 142 14.44 -3.90 -4.62
N ILE A 143 14.22 -3.15 -5.69
CA ILE A 143 12.96 -2.45 -5.91
C ILE A 143 12.05 -3.32 -6.79
N SER A 144 10.83 -3.58 -6.32
CA SER A 144 9.79 -4.15 -7.17
C SER A 144 9.28 -3.07 -8.12
N ARG A 145 9.22 -3.39 -9.42
CA ARG A 145 8.71 -2.47 -10.45
C ARG A 145 7.19 -2.30 -10.38
N GLU A 146 6.54 -3.22 -9.69
CA GLU A 146 5.10 -3.32 -9.50
C GLU A 146 4.65 -2.44 -8.33
N SER A 147 5.33 -2.52 -7.19
CA SER A 147 4.93 -1.80 -5.98
C SER A 147 5.74 -0.53 -5.72
N MET A 148 6.87 -0.37 -6.41
CA MET A 148 7.85 0.67 -6.15
C MET A 148 8.34 0.70 -4.69
N ILE A 149 8.33 -0.47 -4.03
CA ILE A 149 8.89 -0.67 -2.69
C ILE A 149 10.19 -1.48 -2.74
N SER A 150 11.09 -1.19 -1.82
CA SER A 150 12.25 -2.04 -1.54
C SER A 150 11.83 -3.32 -0.83
N HIS A 151 12.37 -4.46 -1.27
CA HIS A 151 12.13 -5.78 -0.69
C HIS A 151 13.39 -6.64 -0.62
N GLY A 152 13.25 -7.79 0.04
CA GLY A 152 14.28 -8.81 0.21
C GLY A 152 15.01 -8.76 1.54
N ALA A 153 15.92 -9.72 1.75
CA ALA A 153 16.60 -9.95 3.03
C ALA A 153 17.33 -8.72 3.56
N TYR A 154 17.98 -7.93 2.68
CA TYR A 154 18.67 -6.70 3.07
C TYR A 154 17.70 -5.70 3.71
N THR A 155 16.58 -5.40 3.05
CA THR A 155 15.53 -4.50 3.57
C THR A 155 14.99 -4.99 4.91
N ILE A 156 14.70 -6.29 5.02
CA ILE A 156 14.19 -6.93 6.25
C ILE A 156 15.20 -6.78 7.40
N GLN A 157 16.48 -7.01 7.14
CA GLN A 157 17.52 -6.89 8.17
C GLN A 157 17.68 -5.45 8.66
N ARG A 158 17.66 -4.47 7.74
CA ARG A 158 17.71 -3.04 8.12
C ARG A 158 16.51 -2.64 8.97
N LEU A 159 15.30 -3.12 8.64
CA LEU A 159 14.10 -2.85 9.46
C LEU A 159 14.24 -3.38 10.89
N ALA A 160 14.90 -4.54 11.08
CA ALA A 160 15.08 -5.14 12.40
C ALA A 160 16.02 -4.34 13.33
N GLU A 161 16.88 -3.49 12.75
CA GLU A 161 17.86 -2.66 13.48
C GLU A 161 17.27 -1.36 14.03
N VAL A 162 16.02 -1.04 13.68
CA VAL A 162 15.35 0.20 14.08
C VAL A 162 14.27 -0.06 15.11
N ARG A 163 13.89 0.96 15.88
CA ARG A 163 12.71 0.95 16.73
C ARG A 163 11.82 2.14 16.40
N PHE A 164 10.58 1.86 16.02
CA PHE A 164 9.59 2.89 15.68
C PHE A 164 8.65 3.11 16.87
N ASP A 165 8.28 4.36 17.12
CA ASP A 165 7.16 4.68 18.01
C ASP A 165 5.85 4.19 17.41
N TYR A 166 5.66 4.48 16.12
CA TYR A 166 4.47 4.08 15.35
C TYR A 166 4.84 3.55 13.97
N SER A 167 4.18 2.49 13.54
CA SER A 167 4.13 2.12 12.11
C SER A 167 2.73 2.26 11.57
N PHE A 168 2.61 2.93 10.43
CA PHE A 168 1.39 3.08 9.65
C PHE A 168 1.46 2.15 8.45
N ILE A 169 0.69 1.06 8.50
CA ILE A 169 0.74 -0.04 7.55
C ILE A 169 -0.55 -0.07 6.73
N GLY A 170 -0.42 0.09 5.41
CA GLY A 170 -1.53 -0.12 4.49
C GLY A 170 -1.79 -1.62 4.34
N THR A 171 -3.05 -2.03 4.16
CA THR A 171 -3.37 -3.45 3.97
C THR A 171 -4.51 -3.66 2.99
N GLY A 172 -4.41 -4.74 2.21
CA GLY A 172 -5.52 -5.24 1.41
C GLY A 172 -6.50 -6.08 2.23
N TYR A 173 -6.04 -6.77 3.28
CA TYR A 173 -6.86 -7.75 3.99
C TYR A 173 -6.63 -7.71 5.50
N VAL A 174 -7.73 -7.70 6.26
CA VAL A 174 -7.74 -7.84 7.72
C VAL A 174 -8.82 -8.84 8.07
N ASP A 175 -8.44 -9.86 8.81
CA ASP A 175 -9.36 -10.88 9.31
C ASP A 175 -9.50 -10.78 10.82
N SER A 176 -10.72 -10.99 11.32
CA SER A 176 -11.01 -10.89 12.75
C SER A 176 -10.32 -11.95 13.60
N LEU A 177 -10.01 -13.11 13.01
CA LEU A 177 -9.36 -14.23 13.70
C LEU A 177 -7.86 -14.27 13.43
N HIS A 178 -7.44 -14.01 12.19
CA HIS A 178 -6.05 -14.14 11.74
C HIS A 178 -5.28 -12.82 11.70
N GLY A 179 -5.95 -11.68 11.90
CA GLY A 179 -5.35 -10.36 11.90
C GLY A 179 -4.96 -9.88 10.51
N LEU A 180 -3.80 -9.23 10.40
CA LEU A 180 -3.28 -8.73 9.12
C LEU A 180 -2.82 -9.89 8.23
N THR A 181 -3.45 -10.04 7.06
CA THR A 181 -3.13 -11.11 6.09
C THR A 181 -2.61 -10.53 4.79
N GLU A 182 -1.70 -11.26 4.15
CA GLU A 182 -1.10 -10.92 2.85
C GLU A 182 -0.80 -12.21 2.08
N PHE A 183 -0.92 -12.17 0.75
CA PHE A 183 -0.65 -13.33 -0.11
C PHE A 183 0.77 -13.30 -0.71
N ASP A 184 1.43 -12.14 -0.74
CA ASP A 184 2.81 -12.03 -1.25
C ASP A 184 3.81 -12.28 -0.11
N TRP A 185 4.60 -13.34 -0.25
CA TRP A 185 5.53 -13.76 0.79
C TRP A 185 6.58 -12.70 1.14
N ASP A 186 7.09 -11.95 0.16
CA ASP A 186 8.08 -10.90 0.43
C ASP A 186 7.44 -9.76 1.22
N VAL A 187 6.22 -9.37 0.85
CA VAL A 187 5.44 -8.36 1.59
C VAL A 187 5.11 -8.82 3.01
N VAL A 188 4.75 -10.10 3.19
CA VAL A 188 4.53 -10.71 4.52
C VAL A 188 5.78 -10.54 5.39
N GLN A 189 6.96 -10.85 4.88
CA GLN A 189 8.20 -10.74 5.66
C GLN A 189 8.56 -9.30 5.99
N LEU A 190 8.36 -8.37 5.05
CA LEU A 190 8.55 -6.94 5.28
C LEU A 190 7.63 -6.43 6.40
N LYS A 191 6.33 -6.69 6.30
CA LYS A 191 5.35 -6.24 7.30
C LYS A 191 5.61 -6.86 8.67
N LYS A 192 5.99 -8.15 8.74
CA LYS A 192 6.42 -8.78 10.00
C LYS A 192 7.63 -8.08 10.62
N ALA A 193 8.61 -7.68 9.81
CA ALA A 193 9.78 -6.96 10.30
C ALA A 193 9.41 -5.58 10.84
N VAL A 194 8.56 -4.82 10.13
CA VAL A 194 8.05 -3.52 10.58
C VAL A 194 7.28 -3.66 11.89
N ILE A 195 6.32 -4.59 11.96
CA ILE A 195 5.49 -4.79 13.16
C ILE A 195 6.36 -5.12 14.38
N ARG A 196 7.38 -5.98 14.22
CA ARG A 196 8.30 -6.32 15.32
C ARG A 196 9.18 -5.15 15.75
N ALA A 197 9.48 -4.22 14.85
CA ALA A 197 10.27 -3.03 15.14
C ALA A 197 9.44 -1.91 15.79
N SER A 198 8.11 -1.97 15.72
CA SER A 198 7.22 -0.91 16.22
C SER A 198 6.74 -1.14 17.65
N LYS A 199 6.71 -0.06 18.44
CA LYS A 199 6.01 -0.05 19.74
C LYS A 199 4.50 -0.19 19.55
N LYS A 200 3.93 0.48 18.53
CA LYS A 200 2.52 0.35 18.18
C LYS A 200 2.32 0.33 16.66
N THR A 201 1.49 -0.59 16.20
CA THR A 201 1.12 -0.70 14.78
C THR A 201 -0.28 -0.17 14.56
N ILE A 202 -0.44 0.66 13.53
CA ILE A 202 -1.69 1.25 13.07
C ILE A 202 -1.93 0.76 11.65
N LEU A 203 -3.06 0.11 11.44
CA LEU A 203 -3.49 -0.33 10.11
C LEU A 203 -4.31 0.77 9.45
N LEU A 204 -3.95 1.13 8.22
CA LEU A 204 -4.69 2.07 7.38
C LEU A 204 -5.47 1.27 6.33
N CYS A 205 -6.72 0.95 6.64
CA CYS A 205 -7.60 0.14 5.78
C CYS A 205 -8.92 0.86 5.52
N ILE A 206 -9.35 0.85 4.26
CA ILE A 206 -10.72 1.18 3.85
C ILE A 206 -11.58 -0.08 3.97
N SER A 207 -12.83 0.09 4.42
CA SER A 207 -13.81 -0.99 4.59
C SER A 207 -14.41 -1.45 3.26
#